data_AF-A0A9W9RVS2-F1
#
_entry.id   AF-A0A9W9RVS2-F1
#
_cell.length_a   1.000
_cell.length_b   1.000
_cell.length_c   1.000
_cell.angle_alpha   90.00
_cell.angle_beta   90.00
_cell.angle_gamma   90.00
#
_symmetry.space_group_name_H-M   'P 1'
#
loop_
_entity.id
_entity.type
_entity.pdbx_description
1 polymer ?
#
loop_
_entity_poly.entity_id
_entity_poly.type
_entity_poly.pdbx_seq_one_letter_code
_entity_poly.pdbx_strand_id
1 'polypeptide(L)'
;MSPSTTYAENMAAIDAPLKNGYHFTEPKYPESTTAALQIERHDYADVAPSNRKRAHSMEGFEGVYTDIVDYIVRCTHRIWDERDIGLIYTHYTHNCVLYGTMGTIYDRESIVRDTIQRLVSLPERRGMATQVLWNGDDKEGFYTSHLVTGAGRHTQNGHWGPATGKTFVSRTIADCMVYKNKIYREWVVADTMAILKQLGVDPNPFAYDAAKALFDKGMESIDIGENRRIIGQRLPEWKADTSIANNEIEVQTLEWLHDMWNCRMFGRVEKHYAPNAQYHGPKMTELYGPAAVLHQHLALLGSIPDLAFMPQHILSTPCEEGGVKVAVRWVMEGHHLGFGILSELGKPTGLRLQVMGATHYHYKNDRIVDEWNVYDELSLLTQIKLGQMVQEARK
;
A
#
# COMPACT_ATOMS: atom_id res chain seq x y z
N MET A 1 18.48 17.52 -31.41
CA MET A 1 17.11 17.02 -31.69
C MET A 1 17.22 15.54 -31.94
N SER A 2 16.94 14.71 -30.94
CA SER A 2 16.86 13.25 -31.08
C SER A 2 15.62 12.91 -31.93
N PRO A 3 15.66 11.88 -32.79
CA PRO A 3 14.52 11.54 -33.64
C PRO A 3 13.36 11.09 -32.75
N SER A 4 12.20 11.72 -32.90
CA SER A 4 10.97 11.26 -32.30
C SER A 4 10.63 9.89 -32.90
N THR A 5 10.67 8.84 -32.08
CA THR A 5 10.15 7.51 -32.40
C THR A 5 8.73 7.66 -32.95
N THR A 6 8.47 7.09 -34.12
CA THR A 6 7.23 7.34 -34.87
C THR A 6 6.03 6.69 -34.17
N TYR A 7 4.85 7.30 -34.29
CA TYR A 7 3.59 6.75 -33.74
C TYR A 7 3.36 5.27 -34.09
N ALA A 8 3.77 4.87 -35.31
CA ALA A 8 3.67 3.50 -35.78
C ALA A 8 4.59 2.52 -35.03
N GLU A 9 5.81 2.92 -34.68
CA GLU A 9 6.74 2.09 -33.89
C GLU A 9 6.24 1.92 -32.45
N ASN A 10 5.66 2.98 -31.87
CA ASN A 10 5.07 2.92 -30.52
C ASN A 10 3.82 2.03 -30.51
N MET A 11 2.95 2.12 -31.53
CA MET A 11 1.78 1.24 -31.64
C MET A 11 2.17 -0.22 -31.92
N ALA A 12 3.20 -0.47 -32.73
CA ALA A 12 3.72 -1.82 -32.94
C ALA A 12 4.30 -2.44 -31.66
N ALA A 13 4.90 -1.66 -30.76
CA ALA A 13 5.35 -2.13 -29.46
C ALA A 13 4.19 -2.44 -28.49
N ILE A 14 3.07 -1.73 -28.62
CA ILE A 14 1.87 -1.87 -27.77
C ILE A 14 0.96 -3.01 -28.25
N ASP A 15 0.86 -3.21 -29.56
CA ASP A 15 0.09 -4.27 -30.22
C ASP A 15 0.91 -5.56 -30.44
N ALA A 16 2.20 -5.55 -30.12
CA ALA A 16 3.01 -6.76 -30.15
C ALA A 16 2.36 -7.82 -29.24
N PRO A 17 2.16 -9.06 -29.73
CA PRO A 17 1.81 -10.15 -28.84
C PRO A 17 2.90 -10.24 -27.77
N LEU A 18 2.50 -10.21 -26.49
CA LEU A 18 3.38 -10.62 -25.39
C LEU A 18 3.94 -11.99 -25.82
N LYS A 19 5.25 -12.19 -25.69
CA LYS A 19 5.88 -13.47 -26.05
C LYS A 19 5.22 -14.56 -25.21
N ASN A 20 4.22 -15.23 -25.78
CA ASN A 20 3.51 -16.31 -25.12
C ASN A 20 4.50 -17.44 -24.87
N GLY A 21 4.81 -17.68 -23.60
CA GLY A 21 5.82 -18.65 -23.17
C GLY A 21 7.02 -17.94 -22.53
N TYR A 22 6.81 -17.38 -21.35
CA TYR A 22 7.92 -16.95 -20.50
C TYR A 22 8.35 -18.15 -19.68
N HIS A 23 9.62 -18.53 -19.81
CA HIS A 23 10.22 -19.55 -18.96
C HIS A 23 10.89 -18.81 -17.80
N PHE A 24 10.29 -18.87 -16.60
CA PHE A 24 11.01 -18.52 -15.39
C PHE A 24 12.17 -19.49 -15.24
N THR A 25 13.40 -18.99 -15.35
CA THR A 25 14.49 -19.62 -14.62
C THR A 25 14.28 -19.28 -13.15
N GLU A 26 14.11 -20.30 -12.31
CA GLU A 26 14.10 -20.12 -10.86
C GLU A 26 15.29 -19.23 -10.47
N PRO A 27 15.08 -18.16 -9.68
CA PRO A 27 16.18 -17.35 -9.20
C PRO A 27 17.10 -18.27 -8.40
N LYS A 28 18.37 -18.33 -8.80
CA LYS A 28 19.40 -19.01 -8.02
C LYS A 28 19.70 -18.16 -6.79
N TYR A 29 18.95 -18.39 -5.71
CA TYR A 29 19.31 -17.89 -4.40
C TYR A 29 20.56 -18.62 -3.91
N PRO A 30 21.52 -17.94 -3.25
CA PRO A 30 22.61 -18.63 -2.58
C PRO A 30 22.02 -19.59 -1.54
N GLU A 31 22.52 -20.82 -1.52
CA GLU A 31 22.16 -21.85 -0.54
C GLU A 31 22.58 -21.39 0.87
N SER A 32 21.70 -20.63 1.53
CA SER A 32 21.72 -20.42 2.98
C SER A 32 20.91 -21.53 3.63
N THR A 33 21.45 -22.09 4.71
CA THR A 33 20.98 -23.32 5.39
C THR A 33 19.62 -23.25 6.11
N THR A 34 18.82 -22.21 5.88
CA THR A 34 17.37 -22.12 6.19
C THR A 34 16.81 -20.90 5.47
N ALA A 35 15.71 -21.02 4.71
CA ALA A 35 15.05 -19.88 4.07
C ALA A 35 14.38 -18.97 5.13
N ALA A 36 14.15 -17.68 4.82
CA ALA A 36 13.36 -16.82 5.70
C ALA A 36 11.92 -17.34 5.85
N LEU A 37 11.30 -17.09 7.00
CA LEU A 37 9.91 -17.50 7.27
C LEU A 37 8.93 -16.85 6.29
N GLN A 38 7.78 -17.51 6.11
CA GLN A 38 6.63 -16.99 5.35
C GLN A 38 5.35 -17.16 6.19
N ILE A 39 4.28 -16.43 5.88
CA ILE A 39 3.12 -16.25 6.80
C ILE A 39 1.86 -16.97 6.30
N GLU A 40 1.78 -17.23 5.01
CA GLU A 40 0.57 -17.56 4.25
C GLU A 40 -0.20 -18.77 4.78
N ARG A 41 0.45 -19.65 5.55
CA ARG A 41 -0.13 -20.89 6.10
C ARG A 41 0.27 -21.17 7.54
N HIS A 42 0.80 -20.18 8.23
CA HIS A 42 1.47 -20.36 9.50
C HIS A 42 0.78 -19.53 10.58
N ASP A 43 0.60 -20.11 11.76
CA ASP A 43 0.10 -19.36 12.91
C ASP A 43 1.26 -18.54 13.51
N TYR A 44 0.95 -17.59 14.39
CA TYR A 44 1.94 -16.75 15.06
C TYR A 44 3.08 -17.56 15.68
N ALA A 45 2.77 -18.70 16.30
CA ALA A 45 3.77 -19.57 16.93
C ALA A 45 4.79 -20.15 15.93
N ASP A 46 4.38 -20.36 14.67
CA ASP A 46 5.23 -20.89 13.60
C ASP A 46 6.12 -19.80 12.99
N VAL A 47 5.63 -18.56 12.93
CA VAL A 47 6.35 -17.39 12.36
C VAL A 47 7.10 -16.54 13.40
N ALA A 48 6.93 -16.82 14.69
CA ALA A 48 7.69 -16.22 15.78
C ALA A 48 8.26 -17.31 16.73
N PRO A 49 9.02 -18.29 16.22
CA PRO A 49 9.51 -19.43 17.01
C PRO A 49 10.51 -18.98 18.08
N SER A 50 10.51 -19.63 19.24
CA SER A 50 11.42 -19.29 20.35
C SER A 50 12.83 -19.87 20.23
N ASN A 51 13.01 -20.96 19.46
CA ASN A 51 14.25 -21.74 19.41
C ASN A 51 14.71 -22.08 17.98
N ARG A 52 14.48 -21.19 17.01
CA ARG A 52 14.93 -21.37 15.62
C ARG A 52 16.28 -20.69 15.40
N LYS A 53 17.18 -21.32 14.63
CA LYS A 53 18.46 -20.70 14.23
C LYS A 53 18.19 -19.57 13.23
N ARG A 54 19.06 -18.55 13.21
CA ARG A 54 18.94 -17.46 12.25
C ARG A 54 19.03 -17.98 10.81
N ALA A 55 18.11 -17.55 9.95
CA ALA A 55 18.08 -17.96 8.55
C ALA A 55 19.08 -17.18 7.68
N HIS A 56 19.44 -15.97 8.10
CA HIS A 56 20.47 -15.14 7.50
C HIS A 56 21.11 -14.23 8.56
N SER A 57 22.13 -13.47 8.16
CA SER A 57 22.75 -12.49 9.04
C SER A 57 21.72 -11.44 9.47
N MET A 58 21.80 -11.06 10.75
CA MET A 58 20.89 -10.13 11.45
C MET A 58 21.72 -9.28 12.43
N GLU A 59 22.85 -8.76 11.97
CA GLU A 59 23.75 -7.92 12.74
C GLU A 59 23.03 -6.64 13.20
N GLY A 60 23.18 -6.31 14.48
CA GLY A 60 22.52 -5.16 15.09
C GLY A 60 21.04 -5.38 15.41
N PHE A 61 20.45 -6.54 15.08
CA PHE A 61 19.13 -6.96 15.56
C PHE A 61 19.25 -7.76 16.86
N GLU A 62 18.23 -7.66 17.72
CA GLU A 62 18.18 -8.41 18.97
C GLU A 62 18.27 -9.93 18.73
N GLY A 63 18.83 -10.66 19.71
CA GLY A 63 19.09 -12.10 19.61
C GLY A 63 17.83 -12.96 19.44
N VAL A 64 16.65 -12.42 19.77
CA VAL A 64 15.36 -13.10 19.66
C VAL A 64 14.88 -13.26 18.21
N TYR A 65 15.39 -12.46 17.27
CA TYR A 65 14.95 -12.49 15.89
C TYR A 65 15.78 -13.48 15.06
N THR A 66 15.06 -14.37 14.37
CA THR A 66 15.66 -15.41 13.52
C THR A 66 15.80 -14.99 12.07
N ASP A 67 14.93 -14.12 11.58
CA ASP A 67 15.02 -13.45 10.29
C ASP A 67 14.20 -12.16 10.31
N ILE A 68 14.15 -11.46 9.17
CA ILE A 68 13.43 -10.20 9.05
C ILE A 68 11.90 -10.38 9.11
N VAL A 69 11.37 -11.55 8.73
CA VAL A 69 9.93 -11.82 8.81
C VAL A 69 9.51 -12.05 10.26
N ASP A 70 10.28 -12.84 11.03
CA ASP A 70 10.15 -12.96 12.48
C ASP A 70 10.24 -11.59 13.16
N TYR A 71 11.21 -10.75 12.77
CA TYR A 71 11.32 -9.38 13.28
C TYR A 71 10.02 -8.59 13.11
N ILE A 72 9.49 -8.49 11.89
CA ILE A 72 8.27 -7.71 11.61
C ILE A 72 7.06 -8.29 12.35
N VAL A 73 6.85 -9.61 12.27
CA VAL A 73 5.67 -10.24 12.89
C VAL A 73 5.73 -10.16 14.41
N ARG A 74 6.88 -10.50 15.00
CA ARG A 74 7.03 -10.51 16.46
C ARG A 74 7.02 -9.10 17.03
N CYS A 75 7.72 -8.13 16.44
CA CYS A 75 7.68 -6.75 16.95
C CYS A 75 6.27 -6.17 16.85
N THR A 76 5.56 -6.45 15.76
CA THR A 76 4.18 -5.98 15.57
C THR A 76 3.25 -6.61 16.60
N HIS A 77 3.36 -7.91 16.84
CA HIS A 77 2.56 -8.58 17.86
C HIS A 77 2.83 -8.02 19.27
N ARG A 78 4.09 -7.87 19.67
CA ARG A 78 4.44 -7.39 21.01
C ARG A 78 3.96 -5.96 21.25
N ILE A 79 4.24 -5.04 20.31
CA ILE A 79 3.87 -3.62 20.45
C ILE A 79 2.35 -3.45 20.47
N TRP A 80 1.64 -4.01 19.49
CA TRP A 80 0.22 -3.72 19.29
C TRP A 80 -0.72 -4.74 19.89
N ASP A 81 -0.41 -6.04 19.87
CA ASP A 81 -1.29 -7.11 20.39
C ASP A 81 -1.05 -7.43 21.87
N GLU A 82 0.19 -7.43 22.33
CA GLU A 82 0.53 -7.60 23.76
C GLU A 82 0.55 -6.26 24.53
N ARG A 83 0.45 -5.13 23.82
CA ARG A 83 0.40 -3.77 24.37
C ARG A 83 1.74 -3.31 24.99
N ASP A 84 2.86 -3.89 24.58
CA ASP A 84 4.20 -3.43 24.94
C ASP A 84 4.60 -2.17 24.14
N ILE A 85 3.81 -1.09 24.26
CA ILE A 85 3.98 0.15 23.48
C ILE A 85 5.40 0.74 23.66
N GLY A 86 6.02 0.54 24.82
CA GLY A 86 7.39 0.99 25.10
C GLY A 86 8.46 0.39 24.18
N LEU A 87 8.19 -0.73 23.50
CA LEU A 87 9.11 -1.29 22.51
C LEU A 87 9.27 -0.39 21.28
N ILE A 88 8.39 0.59 21.06
CA ILE A 88 8.61 1.62 20.04
C ILE A 88 9.95 2.35 20.27
N TYR A 89 10.39 2.55 21.52
CA TYR A 89 11.68 3.20 21.79
C TYR A 89 12.90 2.40 21.32
N THR A 90 12.80 1.06 21.28
CA THR A 90 13.85 0.19 20.77
C THR A 90 13.72 -0.05 19.26
N HIS A 91 12.49 -0.09 18.74
CA HIS A 91 12.19 -0.45 17.35
C HIS A 91 12.07 0.72 16.39
N TYR A 92 11.95 1.95 16.87
CA TYR A 92 11.91 3.14 16.02
C TYR A 92 13.10 4.06 16.31
N THR A 93 13.60 4.72 15.28
CA THR A 93 14.53 5.85 15.45
C THR A 93 13.78 7.04 16.07
N HIS A 94 14.51 7.93 16.77
CA HIS A 94 13.89 9.10 17.40
C HIS A 94 13.19 10.01 16.37
N ASN A 95 13.84 10.21 15.23
CA ASN A 95 13.40 11.00 14.08
C ASN A 95 12.75 10.14 12.99
N CYS A 96 12.08 9.04 13.35
CA CYS A 96 11.38 8.22 12.37
C CYS A 96 10.34 9.05 11.64
N VAL A 97 10.30 8.91 10.31
CA VAL A 97 9.27 9.55 9.47
C VAL A 97 8.24 8.50 9.08
N LEU A 98 7.00 8.70 9.51
CA LEU A 98 5.87 7.86 9.15
C LEU A 98 4.93 8.64 8.22
N TYR A 99 4.84 8.18 6.98
CA TYR A 99 3.92 8.70 5.96
C TYR A 99 2.60 7.95 6.06
N GLY A 100 1.58 8.60 6.62
CA GLY A 100 0.22 8.07 6.69
C GLY A 100 -0.68 8.70 5.62
N THR A 101 -1.79 8.04 5.29
CA THR A 101 -2.77 8.56 4.32
C THR A 101 -3.37 9.90 4.72
N MET A 102 -3.43 10.22 6.02
CA MET A 102 -4.01 11.47 6.55
C MET A 102 -2.95 12.48 7.04
N GLY A 103 -1.66 12.23 6.79
CA GLY A 103 -0.57 13.13 7.16
C GLY A 103 0.72 12.42 7.54
N THR A 104 1.80 13.19 7.68
CA THR A 104 3.13 12.69 8.04
C THR A 104 3.46 12.97 9.50
N ILE A 105 3.99 11.96 10.19
CA ILE A 105 4.55 12.05 11.54
C ILE A 105 6.08 12.07 11.42
N TYR A 106 6.74 12.96 12.17
CA TYR A 106 8.19 13.22 12.05
C TYR A 106 9.00 12.79 13.28
N ASP A 107 8.36 12.17 14.27
CA ASP A 107 9.01 11.75 15.51
C ASP A 107 8.33 10.53 16.12
N ARG A 108 9.11 9.71 16.85
CA ARG A 108 8.60 8.49 17.49
C ARG A 108 7.61 8.75 18.64
N GLU A 109 7.68 9.90 19.32
CA GLU A 109 6.81 10.17 20.47
C GLU A 109 5.37 10.38 20.02
N SER A 110 5.19 10.98 18.85
CA SER A 110 3.91 11.05 18.17
C SER A 110 3.38 9.66 17.79
N ILE A 111 4.24 8.74 17.33
CA ILE A 111 3.85 7.33 17.07
C ILE A 111 3.38 6.63 18.37
N VAL A 112 4.08 6.85 19.48
CA VAL A 112 3.69 6.33 20.81
C VAL A 112 2.31 6.88 21.22
N ARG A 113 2.11 8.19 21.12
CA ARG A 113 0.83 8.85 21.46
C ARG A 113 -0.33 8.32 20.63
N ASP A 114 -0.16 8.23 19.31
CA ASP A 114 -1.19 7.74 18.39
C ASP A 114 -1.50 6.26 18.63
N THR A 115 -0.48 5.46 18.95
CA THR A 115 -0.67 4.05 19.30
C THR A 115 -1.52 3.90 20.56
N ILE A 116 -1.23 4.68 21.62
CA ILE A 116 -2.04 4.69 22.86
C ILE A 116 -3.49 5.07 22.55
N GLN A 117 -3.69 6.17 21.80
CA GLN A 117 -5.02 6.67 21.44
C GLN A 117 -5.84 5.63 20.67
N ARG A 118 -5.21 4.94 19.72
CA ARG A 118 -5.86 3.87 18.95
C ARG A 118 -6.19 2.65 19.79
N LEU A 119 -5.27 2.20 20.65
CA LEU A 119 -5.47 1.02 21.49
C LEU A 119 -6.55 1.23 22.56
N VAL A 120 -6.69 2.45 23.10
CA VAL A 120 -7.80 2.78 24.02
C VAL A 120 -9.14 2.84 23.27
N SER A 121 -9.16 3.38 22.05
CA SER A 121 -10.39 3.45 21.24
C SER A 121 -10.83 2.05 20.76
N LEU A 122 -9.89 1.12 20.59
CA LEU A 122 -10.11 -0.22 20.05
C LEU A 122 -9.36 -1.30 20.84
N PRO A 123 -9.72 -1.52 22.11
CA PRO A 123 -8.97 -2.41 22.98
C PRO A 123 -9.02 -3.88 22.53
N GLU A 124 -10.05 -4.27 21.78
CA GLU A 124 -10.20 -5.63 21.24
C GLU A 124 -9.55 -5.81 19.86
N ARG A 125 -8.99 -4.75 19.26
CA ARG A 125 -8.35 -4.89 17.94
C ARG A 125 -7.16 -5.83 18.04
N ARG A 126 -7.09 -6.74 17.07
CA ARG A 126 -5.98 -7.65 16.80
C ARG A 126 -5.53 -7.48 15.35
N GLY A 127 -4.22 -7.52 15.12
CA GLY A 127 -3.63 -7.46 13.79
C GLY A 127 -3.08 -8.82 13.37
N MET A 128 -3.68 -9.45 12.38
CA MET A 128 -3.15 -10.69 11.82
C MET A 128 -2.21 -10.36 10.67
N ALA A 129 -0.93 -10.69 10.83
CA ALA A 129 0.01 -10.64 9.72
C ALA A 129 -0.52 -11.59 8.62
N THR A 130 -0.71 -11.06 7.42
CA THR A 130 -1.23 -11.83 6.28
C THR A 130 -0.10 -12.11 5.29
N GLN A 131 0.78 -11.14 5.06
CA GLN A 131 1.93 -11.26 4.17
C GLN A 131 3.07 -10.35 4.65
N VAL A 132 4.31 -10.79 4.50
CA VAL A 132 5.51 -9.96 4.67
C VAL A 132 6.43 -10.30 3.51
N LEU A 133 6.56 -9.35 2.59
CA LEU A 133 7.56 -9.41 1.54
C LEU A 133 8.74 -8.52 1.94
N TRP A 134 9.94 -8.85 1.47
CA TRP A 134 11.12 -8.10 1.85
C TRP A 134 12.25 -8.19 0.82
N ASN A 135 13.17 -7.23 0.88
CA ASN A 135 14.46 -7.27 0.20
C ASN A 135 15.55 -6.63 1.10
N GLY A 136 16.80 -6.64 0.62
CA GLY A 136 17.94 -6.07 1.34
C GLY A 136 18.59 -7.04 2.32
N ASP A 137 19.45 -6.50 3.18
CA ASP A 137 20.23 -7.27 4.17
C ASP A 137 20.53 -6.44 5.43
N ASP A 138 21.27 -7.01 6.37
CA ASP A 138 21.65 -6.36 7.63
C ASP A 138 22.79 -5.33 7.50
N LYS A 139 23.38 -5.18 6.31
CA LYS A 139 24.50 -4.26 6.03
C LYS A 139 24.00 -2.96 5.42
N GLU A 140 23.17 -3.05 4.39
CA GLU A 140 22.57 -1.90 3.70
C GLU A 140 21.20 -1.53 4.31
N GLY A 141 20.56 -2.48 4.99
CA GLY A 141 19.22 -2.34 5.57
C GLY A 141 18.20 -3.17 4.82
N PHE A 142 17.14 -3.55 5.55
CA PHE A 142 16.01 -4.27 5.00
C PHE A 142 14.92 -3.29 4.59
N TYR A 143 14.25 -3.62 3.51
CA TYR A 143 12.94 -3.06 3.19
C TYR A 143 11.91 -4.17 3.34
N THR A 144 10.81 -3.88 4.02
CA THR A 144 9.71 -4.84 4.21
C THR A 144 8.39 -4.21 3.80
N SER A 145 7.54 -4.96 3.11
CA SER A 145 6.15 -4.59 2.83
C SER A 145 5.23 -5.63 3.43
N HIS A 146 4.40 -5.23 4.39
CA HIS A 146 3.62 -6.16 5.20
C HIS A 146 2.13 -5.82 5.20
N LEU A 147 1.34 -6.80 4.76
CA LEU A 147 -0.12 -6.75 4.76
C LEU A 147 -0.62 -7.30 6.08
N VAL A 148 -1.40 -6.49 6.79
CA VAL A 148 -2.05 -6.84 8.04
C VAL A 148 -3.55 -6.76 7.86
N THR A 149 -4.25 -7.84 8.20
CA THR A 149 -5.71 -7.87 8.31
C THR A 149 -6.06 -7.65 9.77
N GLY A 150 -6.60 -6.46 10.08
CA GLY A 150 -7.01 -6.09 11.43
C GLY A 150 -8.48 -6.40 11.65
N ALA A 151 -8.82 -7.01 12.77
CA ALA A 151 -10.20 -7.25 13.18
C ALA A 151 -10.42 -6.79 14.63
N GLY A 152 -11.62 -6.37 14.96
CA GLY A 152 -11.96 -5.96 16.32
C GLY A 152 -13.42 -5.61 16.51
N ARG A 153 -13.75 -5.17 17.72
CA ARG A 153 -15.08 -4.68 18.10
C ARG A 153 -14.95 -3.27 18.68
N HIS A 154 -15.86 -2.37 18.29
CA HIS A 154 -15.88 -1.00 18.78
C HIS A 154 -16.62 -0.92 20.12
N THR A 155 -15.91 -1.20 21.21
CA THR A 155 -16.46 -1.32 22.57
C THR A 155 -16.14 -0.15 23.49
N GLN A 156 -15.30 0.80 23.05
CA GLN A 156 -14.96 1.99 23.81
C GLN A 156 -15.30 3.25 23.02
N ASN A 157 -15.53 4.34 23.75
CA ASN A 157 -15.60 5.66 23.13
C ASN A 157 -14.20 6.07 22.69
N GLY A 158 -14.10 6.87 21.63
CA GLY A 158 -12.80 7.36 21.18
C GLY A 158 -12.91 8.27 19.97
N HIS A 159 -11.89 8.23 19.12
CA HIS A 159 -11.74 9.10 17.95
C HIS A 159 -12.81 8.88 16.88
N TRP A 160 -13.64 7.84 17.00
CA TRP A 160 -14.77 7.56 16.11
C TRP A 160 -16.13 7.75 16.79
N GLY A 161 -16.14 8.46 17.93
CA GLY A 161 -17.34 8.75 18.69
C GLY A 161 -17.69 7.69 19.73
N PRO A 162 -18.97 7.58 20.13
CA PRO A 162 -19.43 6.60 21.10
C PRO A 162 -19.28 5.16 20.61
N ALA A 163 -19.03 4.23 21.54
CA ALA A 163 -18.94 2.80 21.25
C ALA A 163 -20.21 2.29 20.54
N THR A 164 -20.06 1.72 19.34
CA THR A 164 -21.19 1.21 18.54
C THR A 164 -21.49 -0.26 18.82
N GLY A 165 -20.57 -0.98 19.48
CA GLY A 165 -20.68 -2.42 19.75
C GLY A 165 -20.57 -3.32 18.52
N LYS A 166 -20.34 -2.75 17.33
CA LYS A 166 -20.18 -3.49 16.07
C LYS A 166 -18.75 -3.98 15.89
N THR A 167 -18.62 -5.07 15.14
CA THR A 167 -17.33 -5.58 14.69
C THR A 167 -16.90 -4.87 13.41
N PHE A 168 -15.60 -4.87 13.14
CA PHE A 168 -15.02 -4.38 11.92
C PHE A 168 -13.83 -5.25 11.51
N VAL A 169 -13.56 -5.29 10.20
CA VAL A 169 -12.34 -5.83 9.62
C VAL A 169 -11.77 -4.80 8.65
N SER A 170 -10.46 -4.58 8.64
CA SER A 170 -9.81 -3.72 7.65
C SER A 170 -8.43 -4.23 7.28
N ARG A 171 -7.92 -3.75 6.14
CA ARG A 171 -6.56 -4.03 5.68
C ARG A 171 -5.67 -2.83 5.89
N THR A 172 -4.41 -3.11 6.16
CA THR A 172 -3.35 -2.12 6.20
C THR A 172 -2.12 -2.72 5.55
N ILE A 173 -1.50 -1.99 4.63
CA ILE A 173 -0.16 -2.32 4.14
C ILE A 173 0.79 -1.28 4.72
N ALA A 174 1.84 -1.77 5.37
CA ALA A 174 2.92 -0.96 5.88
C ALA A 174 4.22 -1.30 5.15
N ASP A 175 4.91 -0.29 4.66
CA ASP A 175 6.25 -0.41 4.10
C ASP A 175 7.24 0.17 5.10
N CYS A 176 8.18 -0.64 5.58
CA CYS A 176 9.18 -0.22 6.55
C CYS A 176 10.59 -0.31 5.96
N MET A 177 11.38 0.74 6.20
CA MET A 177 12.83 0.69 6.05
C MET A 177 13.46 0.45 7.42
N VAL A 178 14.20 -0.65 7.54
CA VAL A 178 14.70 -1.17 8.81
C VAL A 178 16.22 -1.29 8.78
N TYR A 179 16.88 -0.74 9.79
CA TYR A 179 18.32 -0.84 9.95
C TYR A 179 18.68 -1.05 11.42
N LYS A 180 19.49 -2.08 11.72
CA LYS A 180 19.98 -2.40 13.07
C LYS A 180 18.89 -2.30 14.16
N ASN A 181 17.86 -3.12 14.02
CA ASN A 181 16.70 -3.18 14.93
C ASN A 181 15.79 -1.94 14.95
N LYS A 182 15.98 -0.97 14.05
CA LYS A 182 15.21 0.28 14.04
C LYS A 182 14.57 0.55 12.69
N ILE A 183 13.26 0.77 12.72
CA ILE A 183 12.48 1.40 11.67
C ILE A 183 12.81 2.89 11.69
N TYR A 184 13.24 3.42 10.54
CA TYR A 184 13.58 4.83 10.40
C TYR A 184 12.71 5.57 9.40
N ARG A 185 12.05 4.83 8.49
CA ARG A 185 10.99 5.34 7.63
C ARG A 185 9.90 4.29 7.49
N GLU A 186 8.66 4.75 7.50
CA GLU A 186 7.48 3.90 7.38
C GLU A 186 6.42 4.58 6.50
N TRP A 187 5.75 3.81 5.65
CA TRP A 187 4.57 4.25 4.91
C TRP A 187 3.41 3.36 5.31
N VAL A 188 2.34 3.94 5.85
CA VAL A 188 1.19 3.17 6.37
C VAL A 188 -0.05 3.53 5.57
N VAL A 189 -0.48 2.59 4.73
CA VAL A 189 -1.72 2.70 3.97
C VAL A 189 -2.81 1.90 4.69
N ALA A 190 -3.61 2.60 5.49
CA ALA A 190 -4.69 2.00 6.28
C ALA A 190 -6.06 2.39 5.74
N ASP A 191 -6.88 1.39 5.38
CA ASP A 191 -8.25 1.61 4.91
C ASP A 191 -9.17 1.94 6.10
N THR A 192 -9.21 3.22 6.45
CA THR A 192 -9.99 3.72 7.60
C THR A 192 -11.45 3.87 7.22
N MET A 193 -11.75 4.16 5.94
CA MET A 193 -13.12 4.17 5.43
C MET A 193 -13.81 2.82 5.67
N ALA A 194 -13.14 1.68 5.42
CA ALA A 194 -13.69 0.35 5.70
C ALA A 194 -14.21 0.23 7.14
N ILE A 195 -13.46 0.74 8.12
CA ILE A 195 -13.83 0.69 9.53
C ILE A 195 -15.08 1.54 9.76
N LEU A 196 -15.06 2.83 9.39
CA LEU A 196 -16.18 3.76 9.64
C LEU A 196 -17.50 3.25 9.05
N LYS A 197 -17.47 2.74 7.82
CA LYS A 197 -18.67 2.19 7.16
C LYS A 197 -19.22 0.97 7.89
N GLN A 198 -18.37 0.05 8.35
CA GLN A 198 -18.80 -1.13 9.13
C GLN A 198 -19.36 -0.73 10.51
N LEU A 199 -18.79 0.29 11.13
CA LEU A 199 -19.31 0.84 12.39
C LEU A 199 -20.64 1.59 12.20
N GLY A 200 -20.98 1.98 10.96
CA GLY A 200 -22.14 2.82 10.66
C GLY A 200 -21.96 4.25 11.15
N VAL A 201 -20.71 4.72 11.18
CA VAL A 201 -20.32 6.07 11.55
C VAL A 201 -20.21 6.90 10.28
N ASP A 202 -20.80 8.11 10.27
CA ASP A 202 -20.68 9.02 9.12
C ASP A 202 -19.23 9.53 9.01
N PRO A 203 -18.52 9.32 7.88
CA PRO A 203 -17.16 9.79 7.71
C PRO A 203 -17.04 11.32 7.54
N ASN A 204 -18.13 12.03 7.22
CA ASN A 204 -18.08 13.46 6.88
C ASN A 204 -17.57 14.36 8.01
N PRO A 205 -18.03 14.23 9.26
CA PRO A 205 -17.52 15.02 10.38
C PRO A 205 -16.02 14.80 10.61
N PHE A 206 -15.56 13.54 10.59
CA PHE A 206 -14.15 13.22 10.82
C PHE A 206 -13.24 13.79 9.73
N ALA A 207 -13.64 13.66 8.47
CA ALA A 207 -12.91 14.27 7.37
C ALA A 207 -12.93 15.81 7.45
N TYR A 208 -14.01 16.41 7.96
CA TYR A 208 -14.09 17.86 8.15
C TYR A 208 -13.15 18.33 9.26
N ASP A 209 -13.17 17.69 10.42
CA ASP A 209 -12.33 18.04 11.55
C ASP A 209 -10.85 17.84 11.22
N ALA A 210 -10.51 16.74 10.53
CA ALA A 210 -9.16 16.51 10.02
C ALA A 210 -8.75 17.61 9.03
N ALA A 211 -9.59 17.93 8.04
CA ALA A 211 -9.32 19.00 7.09
C ALA A 211 -9.14 20.36 7.78
N LYS A 212 -10.00 20.68 8.75
CA LYS A 212 -9.94 21.92 9.53
C LYS A 212 -8.63 22.03 10.31
N ALA A 213 -8.20 20.95 10.95
CA ALA A 213 -6.93 20.92 11.68
C ALA A 213 -5.71 21.14 10.77
N LEU A 214 -5.76 20.68 9.52
CA LEU A 214 -4.70 20.94 8.52
C LEU A 214 -4.76 22.40 8.03
N PHE A 215 -5.97 22.90 7.73
CA PHE A 215 -6.20 24.27 7.31
C PHE A 215 -5.73 25.29 8.35
N ASP A 216 -6.02 25.05 9.64
CA ASP A 216 -5.59 25.92 10.75
C ASP A 216 -4.07 25.95 10.95
N LYS A 217 -3.36 24.92 10.48
CA LYS A 217 -1.89 24.88 10.43
C LYS A 217 -1.32 25.58 9.18
N GLY A 218 -2.17 26.18 8.35
CA GLY A 218 -1.78 26.84 7.10
C GLY A 218 -1.43 25.86 5.97
N MET A 219 -1.85 24.59 6.07
CA MET A 219 -1.63 23.63 5.00
C MET A 219 -2.77 23.70 3.98
N GLU A 220 -2.41 23.76 2.69
CA GLU A 220 -3.38 23.82 1.60
C GLU A 220 -3.60 22.45 0.93
N SER A 221 -2.69 21.51 1.14
CA SER A 221 -2.77 20.13 0.67
C SER A 221 -2.14 19.18 1.70
N ILE A 222 -2.56 17.91 1.68
CA ILE A 222 -1.96 16.87 2.53
C ILE A 222 -0.54 16.52 2.05
N ASP A 223 -0.31 16.61 0.74
CA ASP A 223 1.00 16.39 0.12
C ASP A 223 1.19 17.29 -1.12
N ILE A 224 2.43 17.46 -1.56
CA ILE A 224 2.87 18.37 -2.62
C ILE A 224 3.51 17.56 -3.75
N GLY A 225 2.72 17.17 -4.76
CA GLY A 225 3.25 16.70 -6.05
C GLY A 225 2.94 17.64 -7.22
N GLU A 226 3.26 17.26 -8.44
CA GLU A 226 2.73 17.85 -9.67
C GLU A 226 2.21 16.71 -10.55
N ASN A 227 0.96 16.80 -11.03
CA ASN A 227 0.45 15.84 -12.01
C ASN A 227 1.20 16.04 -13.34
N ARG A 228 2.14 15.15 -13.63
CA ARG A 228 2.97 15.17 -14.85
C ARG A 228 2.59 14.10 -15.87
N ARG A 229 1.35 13.57 -15.84
CA ARG A 229 0.94 12.53 -16.79
C ARG A 229 1.21 12.92 -18.24
N ILE A 230 0.87 14.17 -18.59
CA ILE A 230 1.07 14.74 -19.92
C ILE A 230 1.65 16.14 -19.76
N ILE A 231 2.78 16.40 -20.42
CA ILE A 231 3.39 17.72 -20.48
C ILE A 231 2.87 18.46 -21.72
N GLY A 232 1.97 19.42 -21.51
CA GLY A 232 1.35 20.20 -22.59
C GLY A 232 0.41 19.36 -23.46
N GLN A 233 0.56 19.43 -24.78
CA GLN A 233 -0.24 18.65 -25.75
C GLN A 233 0.51 17.41 -26.27
N ARG A 234 1.50 16.90 -25.51
CA ARG A 234 2.26 15.72 -25.91
C ARG A 234 1.42 14.44 -25.74
N LEU A 235 1.87 13.36 -26.38
CA LEU A 235 1.40 12.02 -26.06
C LEU A 235 1.85 11.63 -24.64
N PRO A 236 1.16 10.68 -23.98
CA PRO A 236 1.69 10.09 -22.75
C PRO A 236 3.06 9.47 -23.01
N GLU A 237 3.89 9.40 -21.98
CA GLU A 237 5.13 8.64 -22.04
C GLU A 237 4.78 7.16 -22.20
N TRP A 238 5.17 6.54 -23.32
CA TRP A 238 4.85 5.14 -23.58
C TRP A 238 5.77 4.15 -22.85
N LYS A 239 6.96 4.61 -22.45
CA LYS A 239 7.94 3.77 -21.77
C LYS A 239 7.83 3.97 -20.26
N ALA A 240 7.72 2.87 -19.53
CA ALA A 240 7.76 2.90 -18.07
C ALA A 240 9.17 3.21 -17.54
N ASP A 241 9.24 3.92 -16.42
CA ASP A 241 10.46 3.96 -15.60
C ASP A 241 10.52 2.69 -14.75
N THR A 242 11.52 1.85 -15.02
CA THR A 242 11.75 0.58 -14.34
C THR A 242 13.01 0.60 -13.46
N SER A 243 13.58 1.78 -13.22
CA SER A 243 14.84 1.95 -12.47
C SER A 243 14.80 1.47 -11.02
N ILE A 244 13.61 1.36 -10.43
CA ILE A 244 13.40 0.87 -9.06
C ILE A 244 13.28 -0.67 -8.97
N ALA A 245 13.23 -1.38 -10.10
CA ALA A 245 13.12 -2.83 -10.14
C ALA A 245 14.47 -3.53 -9.93
N ASN A 246 14.46 -4.64 -9.21
CA ASN A 246 15.65 -5.43 -8.87
C ASN A 246 15.77 -6.71 -9.71
N ASN A 247 14.70 -7.11 -10.39
CA ASN A 247 14.64 -8.33 -11.19
C ASN A 247 13.59 -8.21 -12.32
N GLU A 248 13.50 -9.25 -13.13
CA GLU A 248 12.65 -9.26 -14.33
C GLU A 248 11.15 -9.19 -14.02
N ILE A 249 10.66 -9.88 -12.98
CA ILE A 249 9.23 -9.84 -12.65
C ILE A 249 8.83 -8.44 -12.18
N GLU A 250 9.69 -7.75 -11.42
CA GLU A 250 9.45 -6.37 -10.98
C GLU A 250 9.45 -5.40 -12.18
N VAL A 251 10.37 -5.56 -13.13
CA VAL A 251 10.39 -4.78 -14.38
C VAL A 251 9.07 -4.95 -15.13
N GLN A 252 8.65 -6.20 -15.35
CA GLN A 252 7.40 -6.51 -16.05
C GLN A 252 6.19 -5.93 -15.31
N THR A 253 6.16 -6.04 -13.97
CA THR A 253 5.08 -5.47 -13.15
C THR A 253 4.95 -3.96 -13.35
N LEU A 254 6.06 -3.23 -13.34
CA LEU A 254 6.05 -1.78 -13.57
C LEU A 254 5.62 -1.42 -14.99
N GLU A 255 6.05 -2.16 -16.00
CA GLU A 255 5.70 -1.92 -17.40
C GLU A 255 4.18 -2.02 -17.62
N TRP A 256 3.56 -3.12 -17.20
CA TRP A 256 2.13 -3.28 -17.44
C TRP A 256 1.27 -2.34 -16.59
N LEU A 257 1.71 -2.00 -15.36
CA LEU A 257 1.05 -1.01 -14.52
C LEU A 257 1.09 0.38 -15.16
N HIS A 258 2.24 0.77 -15.69
CA HIS A 258 2.39 2.01 -16.44
C HIS A 258 1.49 2.04 -17.68
N ASP A 259 1.46 0.95 -18.44
CA ASP A 259 0.62 0.84 -19.61
C ASP A 259 -0.88 0.92 -19.28
N MET A 260 -1.32 0.21 -18.24
CA MET A 260 -2.70 0.26 -17.77
C MET A 260 -3.05 1.65 -17.29
N TRP A 261 -2.29 2.19 -16.33
CA TRP A 261 -2.62 3.45 -15.69
C TRP A 261 -2.27 4.63 -16.59
N ASN A 262 -1.00 4.89 -16.88
CA ASN A 262 -0.56 6.12 -17.57
C ASN A 262 -0.94 6.17 -19.04
N CYS A 263 -0.83 5.02 -19.74
CA CYS A 263 -1.19 4.90 -21.16
C CYS A 263 -2.67 4.55 -21.40
N ARG A 264 -3.45 4.30 -20.33
CA ARG A 264 -4.89 3.95 -20.38
C ARG A 264 -5.19 2.63 -21.12
N MET A 265 -4.24 1.70 -21.15
CA MET A 265 -4.37 0.40 -21.84
C MET A 265 -4.99 -0.66 -20.93
N PHE A 266 -6.18 -0.40 -20.40
CA PHE A 266 -6.86 -1.30 -19.45
C PHE A 266 -7.22 -2.68 -20.02
N GLY A 267 -7.28 -2.83 -21.35
CA GLY A 267 -7.42 -4.14 -21.99
C GLY A 267 -6.28 -5.11 -21.68
N ARG A 268 -5.17 -4.64 -21.08
CA ARG A 268 -4.06 -5.48 -20.62
C ARG A 268 -4.39 -6.31 -19.38
N VAL A 269 -5.38 -5.92 -18.57
CA VAL A 269 -5.75 -6.66 -17.34
C VAL A 269 -6.02 -8.15 -17.65
N GLU A 270 -6.79 -8.44 -18.70
CA GLU A 270 -7.11 -9.81 -19.10
C GLU A 270 -5.86 -10.64 -19.52
N LYS A 271 -4.79 -9.97 -19.96
CA LYS A 271 -3.53 -10.62 -20.34
C LYS A 271 -2.63 -10.95 -19.15
N HIS A 272 -2.77 -10.23 -18.03
CA HIS A 272 -1.91 -10.41 -16.85
C HIS A 272 -2.58 -11.22 -15.74
N TYR A 273 -3.90 -11.24 -15.67
CA TYR A 273 -4.64 -11.94 -14.61
C TYR A 273 -5.03 -13.36 -15.04
N ALA A 274 -5.07 -14.27 -14.08
CA ALA A 274 -5.61 -15.60 -14.25
C ALA A 274 -7.16 -15.54 -14.32
N PRO A 275 -7.84 -16.46 -15.02
CA PRO A 275 -9.30 -16.50 -15.06
C PRO A 275 -9.95 -16.61 -13.68
N ASN A 276 -9.24 -17.21 -12.73
CA ASN A 276 -9.66 -17.40 -11.33
C ASN A 276 -9.04 -16.39 -10.36
N ALA A 277 -8.55 -15.26 -10.85
CA ALA A 277 -7.90 -14.27 -10.00
C ALA A 277 -8.86 -13.72 -8.93
N GLN A 278 -8.37 -13.55 -7.70
CA GLN A 278 -9.11 -12.90 -6.61
C GLN A 278 -8.63 -11.45 -6.46
N TYR A 279 -9.60 -10.56 -6.25
CA TYR A 279 -9.34 -9.16 -5.98
C TYR A 279 -9.83 -8.81 -4.59
N HIS A 280 -8.91 -8.30 -3.78
CA HIS A 280 -9.09 -7.89 -2.40
C HIS A 280 -8.88 -6.37 -2.33
N GLY A 281 -9.95 -5.61 -2.56
CA GLY A 281 -9.90 -4.16 -2.67
C GLY A 281 -10.22 -3.40 -1.38
N PRO A 282 -10.26 -2.06 -1.47
CA PRO A 282 -10.70 -1.20 -0.37
C PRO A 282 -12.15 -1.47 0.04
N LYS A 283 -12.50 -1.02 1.24
CA LYS A 283 -13.76 -1.29 1.94
C LYS A 283 -14.04 -2.79 2.12
N MET A 284 -12.97 -3.59 2.21
CA MET A 284 -13.04 -5.06 2.26
C MET A 284 -13.80 -5.67 1.08
N THR A 285 -13.64 -5.08 -0.11
CA THR A 285 -14.27 -5.58 -1.34
C THR A 285 -13.58 -6.87 -1.78
N GLU A 286 -14.38 -7.92 -2.03
CA GLU A 286 -13.93 -9.23 -2.47
C GLU A 286 -14.57 -9.57 -3.80
N LEU A 287 -13.77 -9.73 -4.85
CA LEU A 287 -14.24 -9.95 -6.21
C LEU A 287 -13.44 -11.03 -6.92
N TYR A 288 -14.02 -11.58 -7.98
CA TYR A 288 -13.46 -12.71 -8.71
C TYR A 288 -13.40 -12.44 -10.21
N GLY A 289 -12.26 -12.76 -10.80
CA GLY A 289 -11.99 -12.78 -12.23
C GLY A 289 -11.46 -11.45 -12.80
N PRO A 290 -10.77 -11.49 -13.96
CA PRO A 290 -10.13 -10.32 -14.57
C PRO A 290 -11.11 -9.18 -14.90
N ALA A 291 -12.35 -9.49 -15.26
CA ALA A 291 -13.37 -8.48 -15.56
C ALA A 291 -13.74 -7.65 -14.33
N ALA A 292 -13.79 -8.27 -13.15
CA ALA A 292 -14.09 -7.57 -11.90
C ALA A 292 -12.91 -6.67 -11.48
N VAL A 293 -11.68 -7.18 -11.59
CA VAL A 293 -10.44 -6.40 -11.41
C VAL A 293 -10.44 -5.18 -12.33
N LEU A 294 -10.68 -5.39 -13.63
CA LEU A 294 -10.74 -4.34 -14.63
C LEU A 294 -11.75 -3.25 -14.25
N HIS A 295 -12.95 -3.65 -13.83
CA HIS A 295 -13.99 -2.69 -13.44
C HIS A 295 -13.58 -1.88 -12.20
N GLN A 296 -12.90 -2.48 -11.22
CA GLN A 296 -12.39 -1.75 -10.04
C GLN A 296 -11.37 -0.67 -10.43
N HIS A 297 -10.40 -1.04 -11.26
CA HIS A 297 -9.36 -0.13 -11.72
C HIS A 297 -9.93 0.99 -12.61
N LEU A 298 -10.84 0.66 -13.53
CA LEU A 298 -11.55 1.63 -14.35
C LEU A 298 -12.45 2.55 -13.52
N ALA A 299 -13.10 2.04 -12.46
CA ALA A 299 -13.95 2.85 -11.61
C ALA A 299 -13.14 3.84 -10.75
N LEU A 300 -11.92 3.49 -10.32
CA LEU A 300 -11.00 4.45 -9.70
C LEU A 300 -10.55 5.52 -10.71
N LEU A 301 -10.16 5.10 -11.92
CA LEU A 301 -9.84 6.04 -12.98
C LEU A 301 -11.03 6.95 -13.32
N GLY A 302 -12.25 6.42 -13.34
CA GLY A 302 -13.46 7.18 -13.63
C GLY A 302 -13.68 8.32 -12.64
N SER A 303 -13.32 8.13 -11.37
CA SER A 303 -13.34 9.20 -10.36
C SER A 303 -12.27 10.27 -10.59
N ILE A 304 -11.10 9.88 -11.12
CA ILE A 304 -9.92 10.75 -11.32
C ILE A 304 -9.37 10.57 -12.75
N PRO A 305 -10.10 10.99 -13.80
CA PRO A 305 -9.82 10.60 -15.19
C PRO A 305 -8.50 11.12 -15.75
N ASP A 306 -7.94 12.17 -15.16
CA ASP A 306 -6.65 12.76 -15.49
C ASP A 306 -5.49 12.21 -14.65
N LEU A 307 -5.71 11.17 -13.82
CA LEU A 307 -4.68 10.69 -12.88
C LEU A 307 -3.39 10.26 -13.58
N ALA A 308 -2.25 10.63 -12.99
CA ALA A 308 -0.94 10.01 -13.21
C ALA A 308 -0.70 8.94 -12.13
N PHE A 309 -0.18 7.78 -12.50
CA PHE A 309 0.28 6.74 -11.59
C PHE A 309 1.81 6.77 -11.48
N MET A 310 2.31 6.78 -10.24
CA MET A 310 3.72 6.94 -9.91
C MET A 310 4.12 5.84 -8.92
N PRO A 311 4.72 4.73 -9.37
CA PRO A 311 5.26 3.73 -8.47
C PRO A 311 6.44 4.35 -7.69
N GLN A 312 6.43 4.19 -6.37
CA GLN A 312 7.45 4.72 -5.47
C GLN A 312 8.43 3.66 -4.99
N HIS A 313 8.00 2.40 -4.93
CA HIS A 313 8.82 1.27 -4.54
C HIS A 313 8.22 -0.03 -5.06
N ILE A 314 9.09 -1.00 -5.35
CA ILE A 314 8.71 -2.36 -5.70
C ILE A 314 9.68 -3.35 -5.06
N LEU A 315 9.16 -4.49 -4.63
CA LEU A 315 9.96 -5.63 -4.18
C LEU A 315 9.20 -6.93 -4.43
N SER A 316 9.93 -8.04 -4.43
CA SER A 316 9.34 -9.35 -4.66
C SER A 316 10.00 -10.45 -3.82
N THR A 317 9.23 -11.47 -3.49
CA THR A 317 9.69 -12.61 -2.67
C THR A 317 9.02 -13.90 -3.17
N PRO A 318 9.75 -15.04 -3.27
CA PRO A 318 9.14 -16.33 -3.56
C PRO A 318 8.05 -16.68 -2.53
N CYS A 319 7.01 -17.40 -2.96
CA CYS A 319 5.90 -17.77 -2.10
C CYS A 319 5.87 -19.29 -1.84
N GLU A 320 5.70 -19.71 -0.59
CA GLU A 320 5.54 -21.12 -0.19
C GLU A 320 4.30 -21.78 -0.82
N GLU A 321 3.29 -20.99 -1.17
CA GLU A 321 2.12 -21.47 -1.90
C GLU A 321 2.37 -21.64 -3.42
N GLY A 322 3.63 -21.48 -3.83
CA GLY A 322 4.09 -21.50 -5.22
C GLY A 322 4.07 -20.11 -5.86
N GLY A 323 5.01 -19.88 -6.77
CA GLY A 323 5.13 -18.62 -7.51
C GLY A 323 5.86 -17.52 -6.74
N VAL A 324 5.56 -16.27 -7.07
CA VAL A 324 6.25 -15.07 -6.54
C VAL A 324 5.21 -14.04 -6.13
N LYS A 325 5.41 -13.41 -4.98
CA LYS A 325 4.63 -12.22 -4.59
C LYS A 325 5.42 -10.95 -4.92
N VAL A 326 4.71 -9.92 -5.36
CA VAL A 326 5.26 -8.61 -5.70
C VAL A 326 4.48 -7.55 -4.95
N ALA A 327 5.16 -6.71 -4.18
CA ALA A 327 4.57 -5.55 -3.50
C ALA A 327 4.97 -4.27 -4.22
N VAL A 328 4.00 -3.41 -4.48
CA VAL A 328 4.20 -2.11 -5.12
C VAL A 328 3.56 -1.03 -4.25
N ARG A 329 4.37 -0.07 -3.76
CA ARG A 329 3.84 1.18 -3.20
C ARG A 329 3.79 2.23 -4.30
N TRP A 330 2.69 2.96 -4.36
CA TRP A 330 2.45 3.93 -5.42
C TRP A 330 1.68 5.16 -4.92
N VAL A 331 1.78 6.22 -5.69
CA VAL A 331 0.96 7.41 -5.56
C VAL A 331 0.25 7.65 -6.89
N MET A 332 -1.03 8.02 -6.85
CA MET A 332 -1.73 8.59 -7.98
C MET A 332 -2.08 10.05 -7.74
N GLU A 333 -1.99 10.89 -8.75
CA GLU A 333 -2.37 12.30 -8.66
C GLU A 333 -3.26 12.75 -9.82
N GLY A 334 -4.35 13.44 -9.52
CA GLY A 334 -5.25 14.01 -10.51
C GLY A 334 -6.33 14.89 -9.87
N HIS A 335 -7.46 15.05 -10.55
CA HIS A 335 -8.59 15.85 -10.07
C HIS A 335 -9.87 15.02 -10.01
N HIS A 336 -10.70 15.29 -9.00
CA HIS A 336 -12.01 14.66 -8.85
C HIS A 336 -12.99 15.21 -9.90
N LEU A 337 -12.97 14.63 -11.11
CA LEU A 337 -13.68 15.13 -12.29
C LEU A 337 -14.80 14.21 -12.79
N GLY A 338 -14.87 12.97 -12.31
CA GLY A 338 -15.84 12.00 -12.83
C GLY A 338 -16.50 11.15 -11.75
N PHE A 339 -17.50 10.39 -12.19
CA PHE A 339 -18.16 9.39 -11.36
C PHE A 339 -17.41 8.07 -11.46
N GLY A 340 -17.33 7.36 -10.33
CA GLY A 340 -16.58 6.12 -10.23
C GLY A 340 -16.73 5.51 -8.84
N ILE A 341 -15.71 4.79 -8.38
CA ILE A 341 -15.77 4.06 -7.11
C ILE A 341 -15.73 4.98 -5.88
N LEU A 342 -15.22 6.21 -6.03
CA LEU A 342 -15.08 7.19 -4.95
C LEU A 342 -16.40 7.95 -4.66
N SER A 343 -17.53 7.24 -4.62
CA SER A 343 -18.86 7.84 -4.44
C SER A 343 -19.03 8.57 -3.11
N GLU A 344 -18.26 8.19 -2.07
CA GLU A 344 -18.27 8.84 -0.75
C GLU A 344 -17.78 10.29 -0.80
N LEU A 345 -17.04 10.68 -1.84
CA LEU A 345 -16.59 12.07 -2.05
C LEU A 345 -17.69 12.97 -2.62
N GLY A 346 -18.84 12.39 -3.02
CA GLY A 346 -19.96 13.11 -3.62
C GLY A 346 -19.77 13.37 -5.12
N LYS A 347 -20.37 14.46 -5.61
CA LYS A 347 -20.29 14.85 -7.02
C LYS A 347 -18.85 15.30 -7.38
N PRO A 348 -18.43 15.21 -8.66
CA PRO A 348 -17.17 15.77 -9.13
C PRO A 348 -16.98 17.21 -8.67
N THR A 349 -15.85 17.47 -8.00
CA THR A 349 -15.58 18.77 -7.35
C THR A 349 -14.56 19.60 -8.12
N GLY A 350 -13.81 18.99 -9.04
CA GLY A 350 -12.66 19.62 -9.71
C GLY A 350 -11.45 19.83 -8.79
N LEU A 351 -11.53 19.44 -7.51
CA LEU A 351 -10.42 19.54 -6.59
C LEU A 351 -9.38 18.47 -6.86
N ARG A 352 -8.12 18.84 -6.58
CA ARG A 352 -6.98 17.94 -6.71
C ARG A 352 -7.05 16.85 -5.64
N LEU A 353 -6.70 15.63 -6.03
CA LEU A 353 -6.55 14.47 -5.17
C LEU A 353 -5.18 13.84 -5.37
N GLN A 354 -4.59 13.39 -4.26
CA GLN A 354 -3.47 12.47 -4.23
C GLN A 354 -3.91 11.19 -3.53
N VAL A 355 -3.77 10.05 -4.20
CA VAL A 355 -4.08 8.72 -3.67
C VAL A 355 -2.77 8.02 -3.34
N MET A 356 -2.45 7.92 -2.06
CA MET A 356 -1.40 7.02 -1.58
C MET A 356 -1.97 5.60 -1.47
N GLY A 357 -1.32 4.65 -2.12
CA GLY A 357 -1.76 3.27 -2.17
C GLY A 357 -0.61 2.27 -2.14
N ALA A 358 -0.96 1.02 -1.83
CA ALA A 358 -0.05 -0.10 -1.94
C ALA A 358 -0.82 -1.33 -2.44
N THR A 359 -0.15 -2.13 -3.26
CA THR A 359 -0.73 -3.34 -3.84
C THR A 359 0.22 -4.51 -3.71
N HIS A 360 -0.27 -5.65 -3.23
CA HIS A 360 0.43 -6.93 -3.28
C HIS A 360 -0.19 -7.80 -4.37
N TYR A 361 0.62 -8.35 -5.24
CA TYR A 361 0.24 -9.29 -6.29
C TYR A 361 0.81 -10.66 -5.98
N HIS A 362 0.06 -11.71 -6.27
CA HIS A 362 0.57 -13.08 -6.28
C HIS A 362 0.61 -13.61 -7.71
N TYR A 363 1.80 -13.83 -8.23
CA TYR A 363 2.03 -14.43 -9.54
C TYR A 363 2.20 -15.95 -9.44
N LYS A 364 1.43 -16.70 -10.23
CA LYS A 364 1.63 -18.13 -10.49
C LYS A 364 1.52 -18.39 -11.99
N ASN A 365 2.46 -19.14 -12.55
CA ASN A 365 2.48 -19.47 -13.98
C ASN A 365 2.28 -18.24 -14.89
N ASP A 366 3.05 -17.17 -14.64
CA ASP A 366 3.01 -15.90 -15.40
C ASP A 366 1.70 -15.10 -15.30
N ARG A 367 0.82 -15.47 -14.37
CA ARG A 367 -0.48 -14.83 -14.19
C ARG A 367 -0.69 -14.41 -12.74
N ILE A 368 -1.33 -13.26 -12.56
CA ILE A 368 -1.77 -12.78 -11.24
C ILE A 368 -2.98 -13.61 -10.82
N VAL A 369 -2.86 -14.34 -9.71
CA VAL A 369 -3.93 -15.13 -9.11
C VAL A 369 -4.60 -14.42 -7.93
N ASP A 370 -3.91 -13.48 -7.28
CA ASP A 370 -4.47 -12.68 -6.21
C ASP A 370 -3.90 -11.26 -6.23
N GLU A 371 -4.74 -10.28 -5.94
CA GLU A 371 -4.38 -8.87 -5.79
C GLU A 371 -4.97 -8.31 -4.50
N TRP A 372 -4.13 -7.79 -3.61
CA TRP A 372 -4.54 -7.00 -2.45
C TRP A 372 -4.22 -5.54 -2.69
N ASN A 373 -5.26 -4.74 -2.94
CA ASN A 373 -5.13 -3.33 -3.24
C ASN A 373 -5.69 -2.48 -2.09
N VAL A 374 -4.87 -1.61 -1.51
CA VAL A 374 -5.23 -0.81 -0.35
C VAL A 374 -4.97 0.66 -0.63
N TYR A 375 -6.00 1.48 -0.42
CA TYR A 375 -5.95 2.94 -0.34
C TYR A 375 -7.12 3.42 0.53
N ASP A 376 -7.07 4.66 1.01
CA ASP A 376 -8.02 5.17 2.00
C ASP A 376 -8.94 6.26 1.45
N GLU A 377 -10.22 5.94 1.27
CA GLU A 377 -11.22 6.92 0.81
C GLU A 377 -11.49 8.02 1.84
N LEU A 378 -11.21 7.81 3.14
CA LEU A 378 -11.36 8.84 4.17
C LEU A 378 -10.33 9.95 4.00
N SER A 379 -9.08 9.59 3.69
CA SER A 379 -8.05 10.56 3.29
C SER A 379 -8.51 11.39 2.08
N LEU A 380 -9.06 10.76 1.04
CA LEU A 380 -9.52 11.49 -0.15
C LEU A 380 -10.68 12.44 0.18
N LEU A 381 -11.62 12.02 1.02
CA LEU A 381 -12.70 12.90 1.50
C LEU A 381 -12.16 14.08 2.32
N THR A 382 -11.10 13.86 3.11
CA THR A 382 -10.41 14.92 3.86
C THR A 382 -9.75 15.93 2.92
N GLN A 383 -9.11 15.47 1.84
CA GLN A 383 -8.53 16.33 0.82
C GLN A 383 -9.58 17.19 0.12
N ILE A 384 -10.75 16.64 -0.20
CA ILE A 384 -11.87 17.41 -0.76
C ILE A 384 -12.30 18.53 0.18
N LYS A 385 -12.50 18.22 1.47
CA LYS A 385 -12.94 19.23 2.45
C LYS A 385 -11.88 20.30 2.68
N LEU A 386 -10.61 19.93 2.72
CA LEU A 386 -9.50 20.88 2.82
C LEU A 386 -9.46 21.81 1.60
N GLY A 387 -9.57 21.25 0.39
CA GLY A 387 -9.61 22.02 -0.85
C GLY A 387 -10.78 23.00 -0.90
N GLN A 388 -11.95 22.62 -0.39
CA GLN A 388 -13.11 23.51 -0.26
C GLN A 388 -12.82 24.69 0.68
N MET A 389 -12.27 24.43 1.88
CA MET A 389 -11.90 25.47 2.84
C MET A 389 -10.89 26.47 2.26
N VAL A 390 -9.86 25.97 1.55
CA VAL A 390 -8.85 26.82 0.89
C VAL A 390 -9.47 27.68 -0.21
N GLN A 391 -10.37 27.12 -1.03
CA GLN A 391 -11.06 27.89 -2.06
C GLN A 391 -11.99 28.96 -1.47
N GLU A 392 -12.67 28.66 -0.36
CA GLU A 392 -13.54 29.61 0.33
C GLU A 392 -12.74 30.76 0.95
N ALA A 393 -11.57 30.49 1.54
CA ALA A 393 -10.72 31.52 2.13
C ALA A 393 -10.03 32.43 1.10
N ARG A 394 -9.96 32.01 -0.17
CA ARG A 394 -9.39 32.78 -1.29
C ARG A 394 -10.41 33.66 -2.01
N LYS A 395 -11.70 33.47 -1.75
CA LYS A 395 -12.79 34.34 -2.23
C LYS A 395 -12.93 35.53 -1.30
#